data_AF-A0A1M6S093-F1
#
_entry.id   AF-A0A1M6S093-F1
#
_cell.length_a   1.000
_cell.length_b   1.000
_cell.length_c   1.000
_cell.angle_alpha   90.00
_cell.angle_beta   90.00
_cell.angle_gamma   90.00
#
_symmetry.space_group_name_H-M   'P 1'
#
loop_
_entity.id
_entity.type
_entity.pdbx_description
1 polymer ?
#
loop_
_entity_poly.entity_id
_entity_poly.type
_entity_poly.pdbx_seq_one_letter_code
_entity_poly.pdbx_strand_id
1 'polypeptide(L)'
;MEDMKAYFTENKGVGVLSTSGKSGEVNGAVFSRPHCMEDGTIALIMPERLTYANLSENPNAHYLFLQEGPGYKGKRLVLTKVAEEQDTERLYELRRREGEKDPENPRHLVFFRVEKELPLVGAK
;
A
#
# COMPACT_ATOMS: atom_id res chain seq x y z
N MET A 1 6.58 -16.36 8.96
CA MET A 1 5.80 -15.30 8.28
C MET A 1 5.23 -15.94 7.04
N GLU A 2 3.92 -15.83 6.80
CA GLU A 2 3.33 -16.29 5.54
C GLU A 2 3.99 -15.53 4.39
N ASP A 3 4.19 -16.17 3.23
CA ASP A 3 4.73 -15.49 2.06
C ASP A 3 3.71 -14.44 1.59
N MET A 4 3.99 -13.16 1.88
CA MET A 4 3.11 -12.04 1.52
C MET A 4 2.87 -11.94 0.02
N LYS A 5 3.87 -12.32 -0.79
CA LYS A 5 3.76 -12.30 -2.25
C LYS A 5 2.76 -13.35 -2.71
N ALA A 6 2.87 -14.59 -2.19
CA ALA A 6 1.89 -15.64 -2.46
C ALA A 6 0.49 -15.22 -1.99
N TYR A 7 0.37 -14.74 -0.75
CA TYR A 7 -0.89 -14.30 -0.16
C TYR A 7 -1.62 -13.26 -1.02
N PHE A 8 -0.95 -12.17 -1.41
CA PHE A 8 -1.59 -11.14 -2.24
C PHE A 8 -1.78 -11.55 -3.70
N THR A 9 -1.03 -12.53 -4.21
CA THR A 9 -1.22 -13.04 -5.57
C THR A 9 -2.49 -13.90 -5.65
N GLU A 10 -2.65 -14.81 -4.70
CA GLU A 10 -3.73 -15.81 -4.66
C GLU A 10 -5.07 -15.21 -4.21
N ASN A 11 -5.04 -14.18 -3.37
CA ASN A 11 -6.25 -13.58 -2.83
C ASN A 11 -6.62 -12.28 -3.55
N LYS A 12 -7.87 -12.23 -4.05
CA LYS A 12 -8.51 -10.99 -4.53
C LYS A 12 -9.24 -10.30 -3.38
N GLY A 13 -9.42 -8.99 -3.50
CA GLY A 13 -9.94 -8.20 -2.39
C GLY A 13 -9.80 -6.70 -2.56
N VAL A 14 -10.33 -5.99 -1.56
CA VAL A 14 -10.26 -4.53 -1.44
C VAL A 14 -9.17 -4.16 -0.46
N GLY A 15 -8.24 -3.33 -0.90
CA GLY A 15 -7.23 -2.71 -0.05
C GLY A 15 -7.65 -1.30 0.35
N VAL A 16 -7.42 -0.93 1.60
CA VAL A 16 -7.57 0.44 2.10
C VAL A 16 -6.27 0.85 2.74
N LEU A 17 -5.65 1.91 2.24
CA LEU A 17 -4.48 2.54 2.84
C LEU A 17 -4.94 3.73 3.68
N SER A 18 -4.70 3.64 4.97
CA SER A 18 -4.92 4.70 5.95
C SER A 18 -3.61 5.40 6.27
N THR A 19 -3.67 6.73 6.30
CA THR A 19 -2.54 7.62 6.56
C THR A 19 -2.99 8.74 7.47
N SER A 20 -2.06 9.51 8.02
CA SER A 20 -2.36 10.73 8.75
C SER A 20 -1.36 11.81 8.42
N GLY A 21 -1.77 13.07 8.38
CA GLY A 21 -0.84 14.20 8.31
C GLY A 21 -0.14 14.45 9.65
N LYS A 22 0.71 15.49 9.72
CA LYS A 22 1.51 15.79 10.91
C LYS A 22 0.69 16.19 12.15
N SER A 23 -0.52 16.72 11.97
CA SER A 23 -1.36 17.16 13.11
C SER A 23 -2.38 16.08 13.54
N GLY A 24 -2.30 14.89 12.95
CA GLY A 24 -3.14 13.74 13.29
C GLY A 24 -4.42 13.60 12.45
N GLU A 25 -4.64 14.49 11.47
CA GLU A 25 -5.70 14.40 10.47
C GLU A 25 -5.63 13.07 9.71
N VAL A 26 -6.63 12.22 9.90
CA VAL A 26 -6.66 10.87 9.33
C VAL A 26 -7.28 10.88 7.93
N ASN A 27 -6.77 9.99 7.07
CA ASN A 27 -7.30 9.75 5.74
C ASN A 27 -7.32 8.24 5.47
N GLY A 28 -8.31 7.78 4.69
CA GLY A 28 -8.42 6.41 4.21
C GLY A 28 -8.82 6.39 2.75
N ALA A 29 -8.05 5.71 1.92
CA ALA A 29 -8.31 5.61 0.48
C ALA A 29 -8.20 4.18 0.00
N VAL A 30 -9.01 3.82 -1.01
CA VAL A 30 -8.94 2.50 -1.64
C VAL A 30 -7.65 2.41 -2.45
N PHE A 31 -6.89 1.36 -2.17
CA PHE A 31 -5.64 1.04 -2.86
C PHE A 31 -5.68 -0.40 -3.36
N SER A 32 -5.02 -0.62 -4.49
CA SER A 32 -4.82 -1.96 -5.02
C SER A 32 -3.89 -2.79 -4.11
N ARG A 33 -3.85 -4.11 -4.34
CA ARG A 33 -2.93 -5.03 -3.63
C ARG A 33 -1.47 -4.56 -3.76
N PRO A 34 -0.66 -4.55 -2.70
CA PRO A 34 0.71 -4.07 -2.79
C PRO A 34 1.57 -4.98 -3.68
N HIS A 35 2.65 -4.42 -4.21
CA HIS A 35 3.74 -5.18 -4.83
C HIS A 35 4.69 -5.63 -3.71
N CYS A 36 4.89 -6.94 -3.55
CA CYS A 36 5.81 -7.46 -2.54
C CYS A 36 7.21 -7.62 -3.15
N MET A 37 8.21 -7.06 -2.49
CA MET A 37 9.61 -7.05 -2.93
C MET A 37 10.38 -8.23 -2.33
N GLU A 38 11.54 -8.55 -2.92
CA GLU A 38 12.39 -9.66 -2.47
C GLU A 38 12.97 -9.45 -1.07
N ASP A 39 13.20 -8.19 -0.69
CA ASP A 39 13.71 -7.79 0.62
C ASP A 39 12.63 -7.78 1.73
N GLY A 40 11.40 -8.18 1.40
CA GLY A 40 10.26 -8.22 2.33
C GLY A 40 9.55 -6.87 2.49
N THR A 41 9.99 -5.81 1.83
CA THR A 41 9.21 -4.57 1.75
C THR A 41 7.99 -4.75 0.84
N ILE A 42 7.00 -3.88 1.03
CA ILE A 42 5.85 -3.79 0.12
C ILE A 42 5.81 -2.42 -0.52
N ALA A 43 5.33 -2.31 -1.75
CA ALA A 43 5.23 -1.05 -2.46
C ALA A 43 3.84 -0.78 -3.04
N LEU A 44 3.47 0.49 -3.06
CA LEU A 44 2.23 0.99 -3.65
C LEU A 44 2.54 2.14 -4.60
N ILE A 45 1.92 2.13 -5.77
CA ILE A 45 1.99 3.23 -6.74
C ILE A 45 0.88 4.23 -6.40
N MET A 46 1.23 5.51 -6.22
CA MET A 46 0.28 6.56 -5.90
C MET A 46 0.55 7.87 -6.66
N PRO A 47 -0.50 8.64 -6.99
CA PRO A 47 -0.37 10.03 -7.45
C PRO A 47 -0.11 10.98 -6.27
N GLU A 48 0.30 12.21 -6.57
CA GLU A 48 0.44 13.32 -5.60
C GLU A 48 -0.93 13.83 -5.12
N ARG A 49 -1.58 13.04 -4.28
CA ARG A 49 -2.84 13.37 -3.60
C ARG A 49 -2.65 13.33 -2.08
N LEU A 50 -3.74 13.51 -1.33
CA LEU A 50 -3.73 13.57 0.14
C LEU A 50 -2.98 12.41 0.80
N THR A 51 -3.14 11.17 0.32
CA THR A 51 -2.39 10.01 0.87
C THR A 51 -0.88 10.19 0.74
N TYR A 52 -0.39 10.65 -0.42
CA TYR A 52 1.04 10.90 -0.64
C TYR A 52 1.51 12.09 0.20
N ALA A 53 0.77 13.19 0.22
CA ALA A 53 1.07 14.36 1.04
C ALA A 53 1.20 13.99 2.53
N ASN A 54 0.28 13.18 3.06
CA ASN A 54 0.35 12.68 4.42
C ASN A 54 1.64 11.88 4.67
N LEU A 55 2.01 10.99 3.74
CA LEU A 55 3.22 10.15 3.85
C LEU A 55 4.53 10.94 3.79
N SER A 56 4.52 12.11 3.16
CA SER A 56 5.66 13.02 3.14
C SER A 56 5.84 13.76 4.48
N GLU A 57 4.78 13.93 5.26
CA GLU A 57 4.84 14.56 6.58
C GLU A 57 4.92 13.54 7.74
N ASN A 58 4.38 12.34 7.55
CA ASN A 58 4.32 11.28 8.55
C ASN A 58 4.48 9.91 7.86
N PRO A 59 5.58 9.17 8.10
CA PRO A 59 5.87 7.95 7.37
C PRO A 59 4.99 6.77 7.76
N ASN A 60 4.14 6.90 8.79
CA ASN A 60 3.32 5.79 9.28
C ASN A 60 2.05 5.62 8.46
N ALA A 61 1.73 4.36 8.17
CA ALA A 61 0.49 3.99 7.49
C ALA A 61 -0.08 2.69 8.04
N HIS A 62 -1.35 2.45 7.75
CA HIS A 62 -2.02 1.19 8.02
C HIS A 62 -2.70 0.71 6.76
N TYR A 63 -2.46 -0.55 6.37
CA TYR A 63 -3.11 -1.16 5.22
C TYR A 63 -4.06 -2.26 5.66
N LEU A 64 -5.34 -2.10 5.36
CA LEU A 64 -6.36 -3.12 5.54
C LEU A 64 -6.61 -3.81 4.21
N PHE A 65 -6.58 -5.13 4.19
CA PHE A 65 -6.98 -5.93 3.04
C PHE A 65 -8.12 -6.85 3.42
N LEU A 66 -9.28 -6.63 2.81
CA LEU A 66 -10.46 -7.50 2.90
C LEU A 66 -10.51 -8.40 1.68
N GLN A 67 -10.46 -9.71 1.88
CA GLN A 67 -10.60 -10.68 0.81
C GLN A 67 -12.03 -10.68 0.25
N GLU A 68 -12.17 -10.98 -1.04
CA GLU A 68 -13.47 -11.29 -1.65
C GLU A 68 -14.04 -12.60 -1.06
N GLY A 69 -15.36 -12.63 -0.84
CA GLY A 69 -16.07 -13.83 -0.38
C GLY A 69 -16.86 -13.61 0.92
N PRO A 70 -17.48 -14.66 1.46
CA PRO A 70 -18.28 -14.57 2.68
C PRO A 70 -17.43 -14.37 3.93
N GLY A 71 -17.96 -13.60 4.89
CA GLY A 71 -17.31 -13.31 6.16
C GLY A 71 -16.22 -12.22 6.06
N TYR A 72 -15.40 -12.12 7.10
CA TYR A 72 -14.32 -11.13 7.19
C TYR A 72 -12.96 -11.84 7.24
N LYS A 73 -12.44 -12.18 6.06
CA LYS A 73 -11.09 -12.72 5.89
C LYS A 73 -10.16 -11.65 5.36
N GLY A 74 -8.92 -11.64 5.83
CA GLY A 74 -7.98 -10.62 5.42
C GLY A 74 -6.85 -10.39 6.41
N LYS A 75 -6.10 -9.32 6.15
CA LYS A 75 -4.98 -8.89 6.99
C LYS A 75 -5.03 -7.38 7.22
N ARG A 76 -4.43 -6.96 8.32
CA ARG A 76 -4.10 -5.58 8.65
C ARG A 76 -2.59 -5.48 8.80
N LEU A 77 -2.00 -4.51 8.12
CA LEU A 77 -0.57 -4.28 8.14
C LEU A 77 -0.29 -2.90 8.76
N VAL A 78 0.59 -2.86 9.74
CA VAL A 78 1.19 -1.61 10.23
C VAL A 78 2.44 -1.37 9.42
N LEU A 79 2.56 -0.19 8.82
CA LEU A 79 3.55 0.12 7.81
C LEU A 79 4.31 1.39 8.17
N THR A 80 5.58 1.43 7.78
CA THR A 80 6.40 2.65 7.81
C THR A 80 7.05 2.84 6.44
N LYS A 81 6.84 4.00 5.82
CA LYS A 81 7.51 4.41 4.58
C LYS A 81 9.03 4.42 4.80
N VAL A 82 9.77 3.78 3.92
CA VAL A 82 11.24 3.67 4.00
C VAL A 82 11.96 4.25 2.78
N ALA A 83 11.32 4.28 1.62
CA ALA A 83 11.87 4.83 0.40
C ALA A 83 10.76 5.17 -0.59
N GLU A 84 11.09 5.93 -1.63
CA GLU A 84 10.24 6.10 -2.81
C GLU A 84 11.05 6.31 -4.07
N GLU A 85 10.43 5.99 -5.20
CA GLU A 85 10.91 6.24 -6.55
C GLU A 85 9.87 7.06 -7.32
N GLN A 86 10.32 8.02 -8.14
CA GLN A 86 9.46 8.83 -8.99
C GLN A 86 9.68 8.47 -10.47
N ASP A 87 8.61 8.11 -11.17
CA ASP A 87 8.57 7.93 -12.64
C ASP A 87 9.66 7.00 -13.25
N THR A 88 10.18 6.07 -12.45
CA THR A 88 11.19 5.07 -12.85
C THR A 88 10.62 4.01 -13.78
N GLU A 89 11.46 3.39 -14.62
CA GLU A 89 11.05 2.28 -15.48
C GLU A 89 10.37 1.15 -14.69
N ARG A 90 10.97 0.78 -13.55
CA ARG A 90 10.42 -0.18 -12.59
C ARG A 90 8.98 0.14 -12.16
N LEU A 91 8.67 1.40 -11.87
CA LEU A 91 7.32 1.82 -11.51
C LEU A 91 6.33 1.48 -12.64
N TYR A 92 6.70 1.80 -13.87
CA TYR A 92 5.85 1.57 -15.04
C TYR A 92 5.70 0.08 -15.37
N GLU A 93 6.74 -0.74 -15.17
CA GLU A 93 6.67 -2.20 -15.30
C GLU A 93 5.73 -2.85 -14.28
N LEU A 94 5.69 -2.33 -13.05
CA LEU A 94 4.82 -2.84 -11.99
C LEU A 94 3.36 -2.43 -12.18
N ARG A 95 3.08 -1.41 -13.00
CA ARG A 95 1.76 -0.82 -13.12
C ARG A 95 0.79 -1.78 -13.81
N ARG A 96 -0.27 -2.17 -13.11
CA ARG A 96 -1.30 -3.10 -13.63
C ARG A 96 -2.19 -2.55 -14.75
N ARG A 97 -2.30 -1.23 -14.87
CA ARG A 97 -3.10 -0.57 -15.92
C ARG A 97 -2.15 0.26 -16.75
N GLU A 98 -2.13 0.04 -18.06
CA GLU A 98 -1.35 0.87 -18.97
C GLU A 98 -1.80 2.33 -18.90
N GLY A 99 -0.88 3.22 -19.30
CA GLY A 99 -1.15 4.63 -19.53
C GLY A 99 0.16 5.40 -19.55
N GLU A 100 0.17 6.45 -20.34
CA GLU A 100 1.37 7.21 -20.66
C GLU A 100 1.96 7.89 -19.42
N LYS A 101 3.26 8.20 -19.51
CA LYS A 101 3.91 9.09 -18.54
C LYS A 101 3.29 10.47 -18.73
N ASP A 102 2.71 11.00 -17.66
CA ASP A 102 2.13 12.34 -17.65
C ASP A 102 2.97 13.21 -16.69
N PRO A 103 3.83 14.10 -17.21
CA PRO A 103 4.65 14.98 -16.40
C PRO A 103 3.86 15.90 -15.47
N GLU A 104 2.59 16.20 -15.78
CA GLU A 104 1.73 17.02 -14.93
C GLU A 104 1.07 16.21 -13.81
N ASN A 105 1.13 14.89 -13.88
CA ASN A 105 0.56 13.97 -12.90
C ASN A 105 1.56 12.86 -12.54
N PRO A 106 2.69 13.18 -11.88
CA PRO A 106 3.73 12.21 -11.58
C PRO A 106 3.21 11.03 -10.77
N ARG A 107 3.93 9.91 -10.86
CA ARG A 107 3.65 8.70 -10.09
C ARG A 107 4.83 8.36 -9.21
N HIS A 108 4.48 7.98 -7.98
CA HIS A 108 5.42 7.59 -6.95
C HIS A 108 5.22 6.13 -6.59
N LEU A 109 6.30 5.35 -6.64
CA LEU A 109 6.36 4.00 -6.10
C LEU A 109 6.92 4.11 -4.69
N VAL A 110 6.04 4.00 -3.70
CA VAL A 110 6.40 4.20 -2.29
C VAL A 110 6.59 2.84 -1.62
N PHE A 111 7.74 2.65 -0.98
CA PHE A 111 8.13 1.42 -0.30
C PHE A 111 7.89 1.53 1.20
N PHE A 112 7.36 0.44 1.77
CA PHE A 112 7.02 0.32 3.17
C PHE A 112 7.67 -0.91 3.77
N ARG A 113 8.23 -0.74 4.97
CA ARG A 113 8.53 -1.86 5.86
C ARG A 113 7.24 -2.26 6.58
N VAL A 114 7.02 -3.57 6.70
CA VAL A 114 5.90 -4.14 7.46
C VAL A 114 6.35 -4.29 8.91
N GLU A 115 5.80 -3.46 9.79
CA GLU A 115 6.13 -3.45 11.21
C GLU A 115 5.35 -4.53 11.97
N LYS A 116 4.08 -4.72 11.61
CA LYS A 116 3.19 -5.72 12.22
C LYS A 116 2.19 -6.25 11.20
N GLU A 117 1.92 -7.54 11.32
CA GLU A 117 0.84 -8.21 10.62
C GLU A 117 -0.21 -8.65 11.64
N LEU A 118 -1.47 -8.32 11.38
CA LEU A 118 -2.60 -8.60 12.27
C LEU A 118 -3.73 -9.28 11.46
N PRO A 119 -4.53 -10.16 12.08
CA PRO A 119 -5.75 -10.64 11.46
C PRO A 119 -6.72 -9.48 11.21
N LEU A 120 -7.55 -9.60 10.17
CA LEU A 120 -8.53 -8.58 9.81
C LEU A 120 -9.49 -8.28 10.96
N VAL A 121 -10.02 -9.33 11.58
CA VAL A 121 -10.85 -9.25 12.78
C VAL A 121 -9.99 -9.65 13.98
N GLY A 122 -10.13 -8.94 15.10
CA GLY A 122 -9.37 -9.23 16.31
C GLY A 122 -9.52 -10.69 16.73
N ALA A 123 -8.40 -11.31 17.11
CA ALA A 123 -8.46 -12.55 17.88
C ALA A 123 -9.10 -12.24 19.25
N LYS A 124 -9.95 -13.14 19.73
CA LYS A 124 -10.34 -13.15 21.14
C LYS A 124 -9.14 -13.49 22.01
#